data_AF-A0A101NMJ5-F1
#
_entry.id   AF-A0A101NMJ5-F1
#
_cell.length_a   1.000
_cell.length_b   1.000
_cell.length_c   1.000
_cell.angle_alpha   90.00
_cell.angle_beta   90.00
_cell.angle_gamma   90.00
#
_symmetry.space_group_name_H-M   'P 1'
#
loop_
_entity.id
_entity.type
_entity.pdbx_description
1 polymer ?
#
loop_
_entity_poly.entity_id
_entity_poly.type
_entity_poly.pdbx_seq_one_letter_code
_entity_poly.pdbx_strand_id
1 'polypeptide(L)'
;MGQDTRGFDGGKLINGRKRHLAVDMRGMPLAVMVTPAAPHDSIPARDQLFRLRLTHPELTAAWADSAYGGTLVDWSHTFLGITLKTVPRRKDQDGFAVLAKRWRVERAISWIMRARRNVRDYERLISHSEAHITWTFITLMTRRLTRPPRPPRAAPHPVEPAATSTKPKLIRLRTLQPRTVRLAPAALS
;
A
#
# COMPACT_ATOMS: atom_id res chain seq x y z
N MET A 1 -22.22 2.55 -14.68
CA MET A 1 -22.69 1.40 -13.87
C MET A 1 -22.57 1.71 -12.38
N GLY A 2 -23.63 1.47 -11.59
CA GLY A 2 -23.58 1.51 -10.11
C GLY A 2 -23.47 2.89 -9.47
N GLN A 3 -24.15 3.91 -10.01
CA GLN A 3 -24.10 5.30 -9.52
C GLN A 3 -24.36 5.40 -8.00
N ASP A 4 -25.36 4.68 -7.51
CA ASP A 4 -25.78 4.69 -6.09
C ASP A 4 -24.73 4.15 -5.11
N THR A 5 -23.71 3.44 -5.62
CA THR A 5 -22.65 2.84 -4.79
C THR A 5 -21.29 3.52 -4.98
N ARG A 6 -21.24 4.62 -5.75
CA ARG A 6 -20.04 5.38 -6.04
C ARG A 6 -20.07 6.73 -5.31
N GLY A 7 -18.90 7.30 -5.07
CA GLY A 7 -18.76 8.61 -4.45
C GLY A 7 -17.58 9.37 -5.04
N PHE A 8 -17.61 10.69 -4.94
CA PHE A 8 -16.56 11.55 -5.46
C PHE A 8 -15.42 11.71 -4.44
N ASP A 9 -14.20 11.36 -4.85
CA ASP A 9 -12.97 11.58 -4.09
C ASP A 9 -12.42 12.97 -4.43
N GLY A 10 -12.59 13.94 -3.53
CA GLY A 10 -12.11 15.32 -3.73
C GLY A 10 -10.58 15.45 -3.78
N GLY A 11 -9.83 14.50 -3.23
CA GLY A 11 -8.37 14.53 -3.28
C GLY A 11 -7.83 14.08 -4.64
N LYS A 12 -8.50 13.11 -5.27
CA LYS A 12 -8.12 12.58 -6.59
C LYS A 12 -8.93 13.15 -7.74
N LEU A 13 -9.98 13.90 -7.45
CA LEU A 13 -10.96 14.45 -8.39
C LEU A 13 -11.58 13.36 -9.29
N ILE A 14 -11.88 12.19 -8.72
CA ILE A 14 -12.46 11.06 -9.44
C ILE A 14 -13.70 10.54 -8.74
N ASN A 15 -14.70 10.14 -9.52
CA ASN A 15 -15.83 9.38 -9.02
C ASN A 15 -15.49 7.89 -8.98
N GLY A 16 -15.70 7.23 -7.84
CA GLY A 16 -15.38 5.82 -7.72
C GLY A 16 -15.70 5.22 -6.36
N ARG A 17 -15.01 4.11 -6.09
CA ARG A 17 -15.04 3.38 -4.82
C ARG A 17 -13.64 3.22 -4.28
N LYS A 18 -13.52 3.22 -2.96
CA LYS A 18 -12.28 2.96 -2.24
C LYS A 18 -12.26 1.51 -1.76
N ARG A 19 -11.09 0.89 -1.87
CA ARG A 19 -10.84 -0.49 -1.40
C ARG A 19 -10.01 -0.40 -0.14
N HIS A 20 -10.56 -0.86 0.96
CA HIS A 20 -9.94 -0.88 2.29
C HIS A 20 -9.51 -2.29 2.59
N LEU A 21 -8.23 -2.46 2.93
CA LEU A 21 -7.64 -3.77 3.14
C LEU A 21 -6.86 -3.79 4.44
N ALA A 22 -7.23 -4.70 5.33
CA ALA A 22 -6.42 -5.07 6.48
C ALA A 22 -5.71 -6.39 6.19
N VAL A 23 -4.40 -6.43 6.44
CA VAL A 23 -3.58 -7.61 6.13
C VAL A 23 -2.74 -8.04 7.33
N ASP A 24 -2.43 -9.33 7.38
CA ASP A 24 -1.51 -9.91 8.33
C ASP A 24 -0.04 -9.55 8.01
N MET A 25 0.87 -10.09 8.81
CA MET A 25 2.30 -9.91 8.59
C MET A 25 2.82 -10.61 7.33
N ARG A 26 2.11 -11.53 6.69
CA ARG A 26 2.52 -12.11 5.39
C ARG A 26 1.88 -11.37 4.19
N GLY A 27 1.03 -10.38 4.44
CA GLY A 27 0.27 -9.64 3.44
C GLY A 27 -1.02 -10.33 3.01
N MET A 28 -1.48 -11.34 3.75
CA MET A 28 -2.75 -12.02 3.55
C MET A 28 -3.89 -11.21 4.15
N PRO A 29 -5.09 -11.18 3.53
CA PRO A 29 -6.19 -10.35 3.99
C PRO A 29 -6.76 -10.91 5.29
N LEU A 30 -7.03 -10.01 6.23
CA LEU A 30 -7.85 -10.28 7.41
C LEU A 30 -9.25 -9.67 7.24
N ALA A 31 -9.33 -8.52 6.57
CA ALA A 31 -10.59 -7.91 6.18
C ALA A 31 -10.45 -7.20 4.83
N VAL A 32 -11.50 -7.32 4.03
CA VAL A 32 -11.70 -6.60 2.77
C VAL A 32 -12.98 -5.80 2.92
N MET A 33 -12.94 -4.52 2.58
CA MET A 33 -14.12 -3.69 2.55
C MET A 33 -14.04 -2.72 1.37
N VAL A 34 -15.15 -2.49 0.70
CA VAL A 34 -15.25 -1.52 -0.40
C VAL A 34 -16.32 -0.50 -0.05
N THR A 35 -16.00 0.78 -0.17
CA THR A 35 -16.95 1.87 0.09
C THR A 35 -17.03 2.82 -1.10
N PRO A 36 -18.09 3.65 -1.20
CA PRO A 36 -18.04 4.86 -2.02
C PRO A 36 -16.78 5.68 -1.68
N ALA A 37 -16.28 6.46 -2.64
CA ALA A 37 -15.04 7.21 -2.40
C ALA A 37 -15.21 8.55 -1.66
N ALA A 38 -16.46 8.98 -1.44
CA ALA A 38 -16.78 10.26 -0.79
C ALA A 38 -16.44 10.35 0.71
N PRO A 39 -16.69 9.31 1.54
CA PRO A 39 -16.36 9.37 2.96
C PRO A 39 -14.85 9.61 3.20
N HIS A 40 -14.55 10.36 4.24
CA HIS A 40 -13.20 10.51 4.75
C HIS A 40 -12.68 9.15 5.26
N ASP A 41 -11.41 8.82 5.01
CA ASP A 41 -10.85 7.47 5.21
C ASP A 41 -10.92 6.97 6.68
N SER A 42 -11.02 7.89 7.65
CA SER A 42 -11.22 7.54 9.07
C SER A 42 -12.54 6.82 9.35
N ILE A 43 -13.61 7.11 8.59
CA ILE A 43 -14.92 6.48 8.75
C ILE A 43 -14.87 4.98 8.41
N PRO A 44 -14.44 4.57 7.20
CA PRO A 44 -14.30 3.15 6.89
C PRO A 44 -13.22 2.47 7.73
N ALA A 45 -12.15 3.14 8.12
CA ALA A 45 -11.17 2.53 9.01
C ALA A 45 -11.74 2.18 10.39
N ARG A 46 -12.60 3.03 10.96
CA ARG A 46 -13.31 2.76 12.21
C ARG A 46 -14.19 1.51 12.10
N ASP A 47 -15.02 1.42 11.05
CA ASP A 47 -15.89 0.26 10.79
C ASP A 47 -15.06 -1.01 10.56
N GLN A 48 -13.99 -0.92 9.77
CA GLN A 48 -13.10 -2.05 9.51
C GLN A 48 -12.43 -2.56 10.79
N LEU A 49 -11.94 -1.67 11.66
CA LEU A 49 -11.33 -2.05 12.94
C LEU A 49 -12.36 -2.69 13.89
N PHE A 50 -13.59 -2.18 13.92
CA PHE A 50 -14.67 -2.78 14.69
C PHE A 50 -14.96 -4.21 14.23
N ARG A 51 -15.14 -4.42 12.93
CA ARG A 51 -15.38 -5.75 12.35
C ARG A 51 -14.21 -6.70 12.60
N LEU A 52 -12.97 -6.22 12.46
CA LEU A 52 -11.77 -7.00 12.76
C LEU A 52 -11.73 -7.43 14.23
N ARG A 53 -12.15 -6.59 15.16
CA ARG A 53 -12.21 -6.94 16.57
C ARG A 53 -13.20 -8.08 16.84
N LEU A 54 -14.32 -8.13 16.10
CA LEU A 54 -15.32 -9.18 16.21
C LEU A 54 -14.83 -10.51 15.62
N THR A 55 -14.10 -10.49 14.50
CA THR A 55 -13.65 -11.71 13.80
C THR A 55 -12.29 -12.21 14.26
N HIS A 56 -11.45 -11.33 14.79
CA HIS A 56 -10.09 -11.59 15.24
C HIS A 56 -9.82 -10.93 16.62
N PRO A 57 -10.44 -11.43 17.70
CA PRO A 57 -10.27 -10.87 19.05
C PRO A 57 -8.83 -10.95 19.57
N GLU A 58 -7.97 -11.78 18.98
CA GLU A 58 -6.54 -11.90 19.26
C GLU A 58 -5.71 -10.70 18.78
N LEU A 59 -6.26 -9.84 17.90
CA LEU A 59 -5.54 -8.66 17.41
C LEU A 59 -5.43 -7.60 18.51
N THR A 60 -4.18 -7.33 18.90
CA THR A 60 -3.84 -6.32 19.91
C THR A 60 -3.17 -5.07 19.33
N ALA A 61 -2.64 -5.16 18.10
CA ALA A 61 -1.94 -4.05 17.47
C ALA A 61 -2.19 -4.00 15.96
N ALA A 62 -2.33 -2.80 15.43
CA ALA A 62 -2.47 -2.52 14.00
C ALA A 62 -1.53 -1.38 13.59
N TRP A 63 -1.16 -1.35 12.31
CA TRP A 63 -0.35 -0.27 11.73
C TRP A 63 -1.17 0.46 10.66
N ALA A 64 -1.13 1.78 10.69
CA ALA A 64 -1.83 2.63 9.72
C ALA A 64 -0.98 3.82 9.28
N ASP A 65 -1.41 4.46 8.19
CA ASP A 65 -0.81 5.71 7.73
C ASP A 65 -1.04 6.85 8.74
N SER A 66 -0.22 7.90 8.67
CA SER A 66 -0.37 9.08 9.53
C SER A 66 -1.70 9.81 9.34
N ALA A 67 -2.34 9.65 8.17
CA ALA A 67 -3.67 10.16 7.89
C ALA A 67 -4.77 9.57 8.80
N TYR A 68 -4.53 8.41 9.41
CA TYR A 68 -5.43 7.76 10.37
C TYR A 68 -5.18 8.17 11.83
N GLY A 69 -4.40 9.24 12.05
CA GLY A 69 -4.13 9.78 13.38
C GLY A 69 -5.34 10.41 14.07
N GLY A 70 -5.11 10.93 15.28
CA GLY A 70 -6.13 11.64 16.06
C GLY A 70 -7.14 10.69 16.71
N THR A 71 -8.42 11.06 16.65
CA THR A 71 -9.51 10.42 17.39
C THR A 71 -9.68 8.92 17.13
N LEU A 72 -9.26 8.44 15.95
CA LEU A 72 -9.31 7.02 15.62
C LEU A 72 -8.32 6.19 16.45
N VAL A 73 -7.14 6.73 16.76
CA VAL A 73 -6.12 6.05 17.59
C VAL A 73 -6.65 5.88 19.00
N ASP A 74 -7.16 6.96 19.60
CA ASP A 74 -7.70 6.95 20.96
C ASP A 74 -8.91 6.04 21.07
N TRP A 75 -9.83 6.11 20.10
CA TRP A 75 -11.01 5.23 20.05
C TRP A 75 -10.62 3.76 19.90
N SER A 76 -9.63 3.44 19.06
CA SER A 76 -9.19 2.05 18.86
C SER A 76 -8.62 1.47 20.15
N HIS A 77 -7.86 2.26 20.89
CA HIS A 77 -7.30 1.82 22.16
C HIS A 77 -8.37 1.67 23.25
N THR A 78 -9.20 2.70 23.43
CA THR A 78 -10.19 2.74 24.52
C THR A 78 -11.37 1.79 24.32
N PHE A 79 -11.88 1.69 23.09
CA PHE A 79 -13.09 0.92 22.80
C PHE A 79 -12.79 -0.50 22.31
N LEU A 80 -11.75 -0.69 21.49
CA LEU A 80 -11.42 -2.00 20.92
C LEU A 80 -10.26 -2.72 21.64
N GLY A 81 -9.50 -2.02 22.48
CA GLY A 81 -8.26 -2.57 23.05
C GLY A 81 -7.16 -2.80 22.00
N ILE A 82 -7.23 -2.13 20.84
CA ILE A 82 -6.27 -2.27 19.74
C ILE A 82 -5.33 -1.07 19.75
N THR A 83 -4.03 -1.33 19.87
CA THR A 83 -2.99 -0.31 19.73
C THR A 83 -2.79 0.03 18.26
N LEU A 84 -3.36 1.14 17.79
CA LEU A 84 -3.18 1.64 16.44
C LEU A 84 -1.90 2.48 16.32
N LYS A 85 -0.86 1.92 15.71
CA LYS A 85 0.42 2.59 15.47
C LYS A 85 0.38 3.32 14.14
N THR A 86 0.25 4.65 14.18
CA THR A 86 0.41 5.50 13.01
C THR A 86 1.90 5.83 12.83
N VAL A 87 2.40 5.66 11.61
CA VAL A 87 3.81 5.97 11.30
C VAL A 87 3.88 7.34 10.63
N PRO A 88 4.31 8.40 11.33
CA PRO A 88 4.45 9.71 10.71
C PRO A 88 5.56 9.69 9.68
N ARG A 89 5.37 10.47 8.59
CA ARG A 89 6.47 10.82 7.70
C ARG A 89 7.49 11.64 8.49
N ARG A 90 8.77 11.30 8.41
CA ARG A 90 9.84 12.11 9.02
C ARG A 90 9.84 13.49 8.37
N LYS A 91 9.83 14.56 9.18
CA LYS A 91 9.76 15.95 8.71
C LYS A 91 11.00 16.36 7.90
N ASP A 92 12.17 15.82 8.23
CA ASP A 92 13.45 16.15 7.60
C ASP A 92 13.83 15.20 6.44
N GLN A 93 12.83 14.51 5.87
CA GLN A 93 13.09 13.46 4.89
C GLN A 93 12.72 13.87 3.46
N ASP A 94 13.75 14.23 2.71
CA ASP A 94 13.68 14.40 1.26
C ASP A 94 13.70 13.03 0.55
N GLY A 95 12.69 12.79 -0.28
CA GLY A 95 12.56 11.55 -1.06
C GLY A 95 11.67 10.47 -0.45
N PHE A 96 11.69 9.28 -1.08
CA PHE A 96 10.89 8.11 -0.68
C PHE A 96 11.59 7.33 0.44
N ALA A 97 10.86 7.05 1.51
CA ALA A 97 11.34 6.24 2.61
C ALA A 97 10.39 5.09 2.91
N VAL A 98 10.96 3.90 3.09
CA VAL A 98 10.19 2.71 3.43
C VAL A 98 9.71 2.83 4.86
N LEU A 99 8.43 3.21 5.04
CA LEU A 99 7.78 3.16 6.33
C LEU A 99 7.65 1.70 6.78
N ALA A 100 8.10 1.41 7.99
CA ALA A 100 8.12 0.06 8.53
C ALA A 100 6.71 -0.57 8.42
N LYS A 101 6.64 -1.75 7.79
CA LYS A 101 5.44 -2.59 7.61
C LYS A 101 4.35 -2.08 6.65
N ARG A 102 4.36 -0.81 6.21
CA ARG A 102 3.41 -0.26 5.22
C ARG A 102 3.44 -0.99 3.88
N TRP A 103 4.64 -1.42 3.47
CA TRP A 103 4.83 -2.14 2.21
C TRP A 103 3.99 -3.41 2.11
N ARG A 104 3.53 -4.01 3.23
CA ARG A 104 2.73 -5.24 3.22
C ARG A 104 1.36 -5.02 2.58
N VAL A 105 0.68 -3.93 2.92
CA VAL A 105 -0.62 -3.57 2.35
C VAL A 105 -0.46 -3.23 0.86
N GLU A 106 0.55 -2.43 0.52
CA GLU A 106 0.83 -2.05 -0.87
C GLU A 106 1.17 -3.27 -1.75
N ARG A 107 1.90 -4.24 -1.20
CA ARG A 107 2.18 -5.51 -1.88
C ARG A 107 0.90 -6.32 -2.07
N ALA A 108 0.04 -6.37 -1.06
CA ALA A 108 -1.25 -7.06 -1.17
C ALA A 108 -2.14 -6.40 -2.23
N ILE A 109 -2.22 -5.07 -2.26
CA ILE A 109 -2.87 -4.30 -3.34
C ILE A 109 -2.27 -4.66 -4.71
N SER A 110 -0.95 -4.76 -4.81
CA SER A 110 -0.27 -5.16 -6.05
C SER A 110 -0.69 -6.57 -6.51
N TRP A 111 -0.90 -7.51 -5.58
CA TRP A 111 -1.42 -8.84 -5.92
C TRP A 111 -2.86 -8.79 -6.41
N ILE A 112 -3.71 -7.97 -5.78
CA ILE A 112 -5.09 -7.74 -6.21
C ILE A 112 -5.09 -7.18 -7.63
N MET A 113 -4.25 -6.17 -7.93
CA MET A 113 -4.20 -5.52 -9.24
C MET A 113 -3.67 -6.45 -10.34
N ARG A 114 -2.92 -7.50 -9.99
CA ARG A 114 -2.48 -8.50 -10.97
C ARG A 114 -3.64 -9.35 -11.50
N ALA A 115 -4.75 -9.47 -10.76
CA ALA A 115 -5.97 -10.04 -11.29
C ALA A 115 -6.67 -9.00 -12.20
N ARG A 116 -6.70 -9.27 -13.51
CA ARG A 116 -7.21 -8.33 -14.54
C ARG A 116 -8.56 -7.69 -14.18
N ARG A 117 -9.45 -8.45 -13.53
CA ARG A 117 -10.78 -8.01 -13.14
C ARG A 117 -10.79 -6.91 -12.06
N ASN A 118 -9.75 -6.83 -11.23
CA ASN A 118 -9.67 -5.82 -10.17
C ASN A 118 -8.90 -4.55 -10.60
N VAL A 119 -8.22 -4.56 -11.75
CA VAL A 119 -7.46 -3.40 -12.24
C VAL A 119 -8.36 -2.17 -12.35
N ARG A 120 -9.59 -2.36 -12.80
CA ARG A 120 -10.64 -1.35 -12.79
C ARG A 120 -11.83 -1.87 -12.02
N ASP A 121 -12.67 -0.95 -11.59
CA ASP A 121 -13.86 -1.27 -10.81
C ASP A 121 -15.07 -1.47 -11.74
N TYR A 122 -15.22 -2.69 -12.24
CA TYR A 122 -16.28 -3.07 -13.18
C TYR A 122 -17.60 -3.45 -12.50
N GLU A 123 -17.56 -3.78 -11.21
CA GLU A 123 -18.71 -4.40 -10.55
C GLU A 123 -19.84 -3.39 -10.30
N ARG A 124 -21.09 -3.85 -10.37
CA ARG A 124 -22.23 -2.99 -10.04
C ARG A 124 -22.43 -2.87 -8.52
N LEU A 125 -22.38 -4.01 -7.82
CA LEU A 125 -22.55 -4.08 -6.37
C LEU A 125 -21.21 -4.06 -5.64
N ILE A 126 -21.20 -3.47 -4.45
CA ILE A 126 -20.02 -3.44 -3.55
C ILE A 126 -19.62 -4.86 -3.16
N SER A 127 -20.60 -5.69 -2.78
CA SER A 127 -20.38 -7.08 -2.37
C SER A 127 -19.69 -7.92 -3.44
N HIS A 128 -19.96 -7.68 -4.73
CA HIS A 128 -19.27 -8.36 -5.83
C HIS A 128 -17.81 -7.93 -5.94
N SER A 129 -17.52 -6.64 -5.73
CA SER A 129 -16.15 -6.12 -5.71
C SER A 129 -15.35 -6.77 -4.58
N GLU A 130 -15.95 -6.83 -3.38
CA GLU A 130 -15.36 -7.51 -2.22
C GLU A 130 -15.14 -9.00 -2.49
N ALA A 131 -16.13 -9.71 -3.05
CA ALA A 131 -16.02 -11.12 -3.39
C ALA A 131 -14.90 -11.41 -4.39
N HIS A 132 -14.73 -10.56 -5.42
CA HIS A 132 -13.64 -10.72 -6.39
C HIS A 132 -12.25 -10.46 -5.79
N ILE A 133 -12.14 -9.51 -4.85
CA ILE A 133 -10.90 -9.30 -4.10
C ILE A 133 -10.60 -10.53 -3.23
N THR A 134 -11.58 -11.05 -2.50
CA THR A 134 -11.45 -12.27 -1.69
C THR A 134 -11.03 -13.47 -2.54
N TRP A 135 -11.68 -13.70 -3.68
CA TRP A 135 -11.31 -14.78 -4.61
C TRP A 135 -9.88 -14.63 -5.13
N THR A 136 -9.41 -13.40 -5.35
CA THR A 136 -8.02 -13.17 -5.75
C THR A 136 -7.04 -13.66 -4.69
N PHE A 137 -7.33 -13.43 -3.42
CA PHE A 137 -6.52 -13.95 -2.33
C PHE A 137 -6.64 -15.45 -2.16
N ILE A 138 -7.82 -16.04 -2.28
CA ILE A 138 -8.01 -17.51 -2.27
C ILE A 138 -7.12 -18.16 -3.35
N THR A 139 -7.22 -17.69 -4.59
CA THR A 139 -6.41 -18.18 -5.71
C THR A 139 -4.91 -18.06 -5.41
N LEU A 140 -4.50 -16.95 -4.80
CA LEU A 140 -3.10 -16.72 -4.42
C LEU A 140 -2.65 -17.64 -3.29
N MET A 141 -3.49 -17.91 -2.28
CA MET A 141 -3.22 -18.86 -1.20
C MET A 141 -3.09 -20.28 -1.74
N THR A 142 -4.07 -20.74 -2.53
CA THR A 142 -4.05 -22.08 -3.15
C THR A 142 -2.78 -22.27 -3.95
N ARG A 143 -2.41 -21.29 -4.79
CA ARG A 143 -1.16 -21.34 -5.57
C ARG A 143 0.09 -21.36 -4.70
N ARG A 144 0.09 -20.77 -3.50
CA ARG A 144 1.26 -20.82 -2.60
C ARG A 144 1.39 -22.18 -1.92
N LEU A 145 0.26 -22.80 -1.58
CA LEU A 145 0.23 -24.12 -0.96
C LEU A 145 0.68 -25.21 -1.94
N THR A 146 0.31 -25.11 -3.21
CA THR A 146 0.62 -26.14 -4.21
C THR A 146 1.93 -25.91 -4.96
N ARG A 147 2.56 -24.74 -4.83
CA ARG A 147 3.77 -24.44 -5.58
C ARG A 147 4.97 -25.04 -4.84
N PRO A 148 5.80 -25.84 -5.52
CA PRO A 148 7.02 -26.35 -4.92
C PRO A 148 7.91 -25.17 -4.48
N PRO A 149 8.71 -25.33 -3.41
CA PRO A 149 9.65 -24.31 -2.97
C PRO A 149 10.44 -23.81 -4.18
N ARG A 150 10.47 -22.49 -4.37
CA ARG A 150 11.29 -21.93 -5.44
C ARG A 150 12.73 -22.37 -5.13
N PRO A 151 13.44 -23.01 -6.07
CA PRO A 151 14.85 -23.30 -5.85
C PRO A 151 15.55 -22.00 -5.47
N PRO A 152 16.58 -22.06 -4.61
CA PRO A 152 17.37 -20.88 -4.27
C PRO A 152 17.66 -20.13 -5.57
N ARG A 153 17.41 -18.81 -5.58
CA ARG A 153 17.87 -17.99 -6.70
C ARG A 153 19.33 -18.38 -6.90
N ALA A 154 19.69 -18.76 -8.14
CA ALA A 154 21.03 -19.27 -8.48
C ALA A 154 22.10 -18.47 -7.73
N ALA A 155 23.21 -19.14 -7.41
CA ALA A 155 24.32 -18.59 -6.63
C ALA A 155 24.47 -17.09 -6.89
N PRO A 156 24.57 -16.25 -5.82
CA PRO A 156 24.60 -14.80 -5.95
C PRO A 156 25.47 -14.44 -7.16
N HIS A 157 24.98 -13.58 -8.05
CA HIS A 157 25.81 -13.11 -9.16
C HIS A 157 27.15 -12.68 -8.56
N PRO A 158 28.30 -13.14 -9.12
CA PRO A 158 29.60 -12.79 -8.62
C PRO A 158 29.62 -11.28 -8.39
N VAL A 159 29.67 -10.88 -7.13
CA VAL A 159 29.82 -9.49 -6.77
C VAL A 159 31.27 -9.21 -7.11
N GLU A 160 31.50 -8.44 -8.16
CA GLU A 160 32.84 -7.98 -8.51
C GLU A 160 33.45 -7.40 -7.23
N PRO A 161 34.63 -7.88 -6.80
CA PRO A 161 35.23 -7.41 -5.57
C PRO A 161 35.34 -5.90 -5.69
N ALA A 162 34.69 -5.20 -4.75
CA ALA A 162 34.79 -3.75 -4.70
C ALA A 162 36.28 -3.42 -4.63
N ALA A 163 36.82 -2.83 -5.69
CA ALA A 163 38.20 -2.36 -5.67
C ALA A 163 38.37 -1.54 -4.39
N THR A 164 39.36 -1.89 -3.58
CA THR A 164 39.74 -1.16 -2.36
C THR A 164 40.16 0.25 -2.75
N SER A 165 39.17 1.10 -3.01
CA SER A 165 39.35 2.52 -3.12
C SER A 165 39.41 3.04 -1.70
N THR A 166 40.57 3.55 -1.31
CA THR A 166 40.85 4.17 0.00
C THR A 166 39.98 5.40 0.28
N LYS A 167 39.07 5.76 -0.62
CA LYS A 167 38.06 6.80 -0.44
C LYS A 167 36.69 6.22 -0.80
N PRO A 168 35.67 6.32 0.08
CA PRO A 168 34.31 5.98 -0.30
C PRO A 168 33.92 6.83 -1.52
N LYS A 169 33.67 6.17 -2.66
CA LYS A 169 33.22 6.85 -3.86
C LYS A 169 31.80 7.36 -3.57
N LEU A 170 31.67 8.67 -3.39
CA LEU A 170 30.39 9.32 -3.13
C LEU A 170 29.43 8.91 -4.26
N ILE A 171 28.39 8.14 -3.93
CA ILE A 171 27.33 7.82 -4.89
C ILE A 171 26.60 9.12 -5.16
N ARG A 172 26.96 9.78 -6.27
CA ARG A 172 26.26 10.96 -6.75
C ARG A 172 24.92 10.47 -7.29
N LEU A 173 23.88 10.51 -6.46
CA LEU A 173 22.52 10.42 -6.95
C LEU A 173 22.36 11.55 -7.97
N ARG A 174 22.20 11.21 -9.25
CA ARG A 174 21.85 12.18 -10.30
C ARG A 174 20.49 12.75 -9.90
N THR A 175 20.49 13.88 -9.22
CA THR A 175 19.34 14.78 -9.26
C THR A 175 19.15 15.15 -10.73
N LEU A 176 18.00 14.78 -11.29
CA LEU A 176 17.50 15.40 -12.51
C LEU A 176 17.58 16.90 -12.28
N GLN A 177 18.51 17.58 -12.95
CA GLN A 177 18.63 19.03 -12.90
C GLN A 177 17.30 19.64 -13.35
N PRO A 178 16.60 20.40 -12.50
CA PRO A 178 15.52 21.24 -12.98
C PRO A 178 16.16 22.53 -13.51
N ARG A 179 15.99 22.78 -14.80
CA ARG A 179 15.98 24.11 -15.42
C ARG A 179 17.30 24.90 -15.39
N THR A 180 18.10 24.74 -16.46
CA THR A 180 18.62 25.92 -17.19
C THR A 180 18.74 25.57 -18.66
N VAL A 181 17.76 26.00 -19.46
CA VAL A 181 17.98 26.22 -20.90
C VAL A 181 18.81 27.50 -20.99
N ARG A 182 20.05 27.40 -21.48
CA ARG A 182 20.80 28.55 -22.00
C ARG A 182 20.91 28.36 -23.51
N LEU A 183 20.29 29.25 -24.26
CA LEU A 183 20.51 29.38 -25.69
C LEU A 183 21.60 30.44 -25.96
N ALA A 184 22.42 30.12 -26.97
CA ALA A 184 23.30 30.97 -27.79
C ALA A 184 24.65 31.45 -27.19
N PRO A 185 25.67 31.83 -28.00
CA PRO A 185 25.74 31.92 -29.47
C PRO A 185 26.94 31.17 -30.12
N ALA A 186 27.04 31.39 -31.43
CA ALA A 186 27.91 30.83 -32.47
C ALA A 186 29.44 30.87 -32.29
N ALA A 187 30.07 30.08 -33.16
CA ALA A 187 31.26 30.37 -33.98
C ALA A 187 32.56 29.59 -33.69
N LEU A 188 32.97 28.86 -34.74
CA LEU A 188 34.33 28.66 -35.26
C LEU A 188 35.33 27.83 -34.44
N SER A 189 35.58 26.61 -34.90
CA SER A 189 36.80 26.24 -35.64
C SER A 189 36.49 25.04 -36.55
#